data_AF-A0A3D3GRD8-F1
#
_entry.id   AF-A0A3D3GRD8-F1
#
_cell.length_a   1.000
_cell.length_b   1.000
_cell.length_c   1.000
_cell.angle_alpha   90.00
_cell.angle_beta   90.00
_cell.angle_gamma   90.00
#
_symmetry.space_group_name_H-M   'P 1'
#
loop_
_entity.id
_entity.type
_entity.pdbx_description
1 polymer ?
#
loop_
_entity_poly.entity_id
_entity_poly.type
_entity_poly.pdbx_seq_one_letter_code
_entity_poly.pdbx_strand_id
1 'polypeptide(L)'
;MTSLFSRNTLLVVAVGIALLIGLWYMFSGDKPKGALLTTTSVSGTESIAEIGIVETLLTLRAVSLSGTIFSDPAFGALRDFGTQIIPEPVGRPNPFAPRGVGDSSTTDKNTLLPDSTP
;
A
#
# COMPACT_ATOMS: atom_id res chain seq x y z
N MET A 1 40.38 -45.53 23.14
CA MET A 1 38.92 -45.49 22.90
C MET A 1 38.28 -46.35 23.98
N THR A 2 37.48 -45.74 24.85
CA THR A 2 37.20 -46.20 26.22
C THR A 2 36.27 -47.42 26.29
N SER A 3 36.76 -48.52 26.86
CA SER A 3 35.96 -49.72 27.12
C SER A 3 35.18 -49.57 28.44
N LEU A 4 33.89 -49.24 28.34
CA LEU A 4 32.94 -49.12 29.45
C LEU A 4 32.26 -50.45 29.80
N PHE A 5 32.94 -51.59 29.65
CA PHE A 5 32.28 -52.88 29.46
C PHE A 5 32.70 -53.97 30.46
N SER A 6 31.78 -54.36 31.36
CA SER A 6 31.51 -55.77 31.72
C SER A 6 30.42 -55.94 32.79
N ARG A 7 30.32 -55.02 33.76
CA ARG A 7 29.30 -55.10 34.85
C ARG A 7 28.39 -53.88 34.90
N ASN A 8 28.98 -52.70 34.70
CA ASN A 8 28.28 -51.42 34.81
C ASN A 8 27.91 -50.85 33.44
N THR A 9 28.09 -51.64 32.38
CA THR A 9 27.69 -51.30 31.01
C THR A 9 26.23 -50.87 30.95
N LEU A 10 25.36 -51.60 31.67
CA LEU A 10 23.93 -51.29 31.72
C LEU A 10 23.66 -49.94 32.38
N LEU A 11 24.41 -49.59 33.43
CA LEU A 11 24.32 -48.28 34.08
C LEU A 11 24.84 -47.16 33.17
N VAL A 12 25.96 -47.38 32.49
CA VAL A 12 26.53 -46.40 31.56
C VAL A 12 25.58 -46.13 30.38
N VAL A 13 24.97 -47.18 29.83
CA VAL A 13 23.98 -47.06 28.76
C VAL A 13 22.71 -46.37 29.27
N ALA A 14 22.23 -46.71 30.47
CA ALA A 14 21.05 -46.08 31.06
C ALA A 14 21.26 -44.57 31.30
N VAL A 15 22.43 -44.17 31.80
CA VAL A 15 22.79 -42.75 31.97
C VAL A 15 22.90 -42.05 30.62
N GLY A 16 23.49 -42.71 29.62
CA GLY A 16 23.55 -42.16 28.25
C GLY A 16 22.16 -41.92 27.66
N ILE A 17 21.24 -42.88 27.80
CA ILE A 17 19.86 -42.77 27.32
C ILE A 17 19.12 -41.66 28.08
N ALA A 18 19.28 -41.56 29.40
CA ALA A 18 18.66 -40.50 30.19
C ALA A 18 19.11 -39.10 29.75
N LEU A 19 20.41 -38.94 29.44
CA LEU A 19 20.94 -37.68 28.91
C LEU A 19 20.39 -37.37 27.52
N LEU A 20 20.28 -38.37 26.63
CA LEU A 20 19.68 -38.21 25.31
C LEU A 20 18.20 -37.80 25.38
N ILE A 21 17.42 -38.43 26.26
CA ILE A 21 16.01 -38.08 26.47
C ILE A 21 15.87 -36.68 27.07
N GLY A 22 16.71 -36.32 28.04
CA GLY A 22 16.72 -34.99 28.64
C GLY A 22 17.06 -33.89 27.63
N LEU A 23 18.08 -34.10 26.79
CA LEU A 23 18.42 -33.18 25.70
C LEU A 23 17.30 -33.11 24.66
N TRP A 24 16.70 -34.24 24.30
CA TRP A 24 15.59 -34.27 23.35
C TRP A 24 14.36 -33.54 23.88
N TYR A 25 14.04 -33.67 25.17
CA TYR A 25 12.92 -32.96 25.80
C TYR A 25 13.16 -31.46 25.87
N MET A 26 14.38 -31.04 26.21
CA MET A 26 14.77 -29.62 26.22
C MET A 26 14.79 -29.00 24.81
N PHE A 27 15.19 -29.76 23.79
CA PHE A 27 15.24 -29.30 22.41
C PHE A 27 13.91 -29.45 21.66
N SER A 28 12.99 -30.29 22.17
CA SER A 28 11.62 -30.45 21.64
C SER A 28 10.63 -29.45 22.23
N GLY A 29 11.10 -28.49 23.04
CA GLY A 29 10.31 -27.31 23.39
C GLY A 29 9.77 -26.63 22.14
N ASP A 30 8.54 -26.13 22.22
CA ASP A 30 7.85 -25.51 21.10
C ASP A 30 8.77 -24.52 20.37
N LYS A 31 9.07 -24.83 19.10
CA LYS A 31 9.68 -23.84 18.20
C LYS A 31 8.75 -22.63 18.28
N PRO A 32 9.26 -21.40 18.52
CA PRO A 32 8.40 -20.26 18.40
C PRO A 32 7.73 -20.41 17.04
N LYS A 33 6.40 -20.43 17.01
CA LYS A 33 5.63 -20.21 15.78
C LYS A 33 5.80 -18.74 15.39
N GLY A 34 7.04 -18.26 15.39
CA GLY A 34 7.49 -17.09 14.69
C GLY A 34 7.55 -17.51 13.24
N ALA A 35 6.38 -17.46 12.62
CA ALA A 35 6.30 -17.27 11.20
C ALA A 35 7.34 -16.19 10.84
N LEU A 36 8.28 -16.53 9.97
CA LEU A 36 9.15 -15.55 9.32
C LEU A 36 8.34 -14.53 8.48
N LEU A 37 7.02 -14.72 8.43
CA LEU A 37 6.02 -13.76 8.03
C LEU A 37 5.14 -13.47 9.25
N THR A 38 5.42 -12.39 9.98
CA THR A 38 4.44 -11.80 10.90
C THR A 38 3.26 -11.30 10.07
N THR A 39 2.24 -12.14 9.90
CA THR A 39 0.88 -11.63 9.73
C THR A 39 0.36 -11.42 11.13
N THR A 40 0.27 -10.15 11.55
CA THR A 40 -0.49 -9.78 12.74
C THR A 40 -1.94 -10.18 12.51
N SER A 41 -2.29 -11.41 12.87
CA SER A 41 -3.67 -11.76 13.13
C SER A 41 -4.02 -11.04 14.41
N VAL A 42 -4.70 -9.89 14.30
CA VAL A 42 -5.31 -9.19 15.44
C VAL A 42 -6.27 -10.18 16.07
N SER A 43 -5.84 -10.79 17.17
CA SER A 43 -6.65 -11.67 17.98
C SER A 43 -6.44 -11.22 19.42
N GLY A 44 -7.37 -10.40 19.90
CA GLY A 44 -7.49 -10.08 21.32
C GLY A 44 -6.62 -8.91 21.79
N THR A 45 -6.93 -7.71 21.30
CA THR A 45 -7.00 -6.45 22.06
C THR A 45 -7.61 -5.50 21.05
N GLU A 46 -8.86 -5.06 21.28
CA GLU A 46 -9.54 -4.00 20.52
C GLU A 46 -8.48 -3.01 20.04
N SER A 47 -8.13 -3.08 18.76
CA SER A 47 -6.99 -2.33 18.28
C SER A 47 -7.36 -0.87 18.48
N ILE A 48 -6.43 -0.09 19.05
CA ILE A 48 -6.66 1.35 19.26
C ILE A 48 -7.12 2.02 17.94
N ALA A 49 -6.77 1.42 16.78
CA ALA A 49 -7.28 1.77 15.47
C ALA A 49 -8.79 1.49 15.26
N GLU A 50 -9.33 0.34 15.68
CA GLU A 50 -10.77 0.02 15.59
C GLU A 50 -11.61 0.99 16.44
N ILE A 51 -11.15 1.34 17.64
CA ILE A 51 -11.81 2.33 18.50
C ILE A 51 -11.81 3.71 17.82
N GLY A 52 -10.68 4.13 17.25
CA GLY A 52 -10.56 5.41 16.54
C GLY A 52 -11.42 5.50 15.29
N ILE A 53 -11.63 4.39 14.57
CA ILE A 53 -12.52 4.35 13.40
C ILE A 53 -13.98 4.53 13.83
N VAL A 54 -14.42 3.84 14.90
CA VAL A 54 -15.78 3.99 15.43
C VAL A 54 -16.04 5.42 15.94
N GLU A 55 -15.07 6.02 16.62
CA GLU A 55 -15.13 7.41 17.07
C GLU A 55 -15.20 8.41 15.90
N THR A 56 -14.41 8.19 14.86
CA THR A 56 -14.42 9.02 13.65
C THR A 56 -15.74 8.89 12.90
N LEU A 57 -16.29 7.68 12.80
CA LEU A 57 -17.59 7.42 12.18
C LEU A 57 -18.75 8.05 12.97
N LEU A 58 -18.68 8.04 14.30
CA LEU A 58 -19.67 8.69 15.15
C LEU A 58 -19.63 10.21 15.00
N THR A 59 -18.42 10.78 14.91
CA THR A 59 -18.20 12.21 14.62
C THR A 59 -18.73 12.59 13.24
N LEU A 60 -18.41 11.82 12.19
CA LEU A 60 -18.91 12.03 10.82
C LEU A 60 -20.44 11.94 10.75
N ARG A 61 -21.05 11.01 11.49
CA ARG A 61 -22.53 10.90 11.60
C ARG A 61 -23.15 12.13 12.27
N ALA A 62 -22.49 12.69 13.28
CA ALA A 62 -22.96 13.88 13.99
C ALA A 62 -22.84 15.15 13.13
N VAL A 63 -21.94 15.16 12.14
CA VAL A 63 -21.85 16.20 11.12
C VAL A 63 -22.95 15.99 10.07
N SER A 64 -24.17 16.35 10.42
CA SER A 64 -25.22 16.59 9.43
C SER A 64 -25.07 18.01 8.91
N LEU A 65 -24.64 18.16 7.65
CA LEU A 65 -24.60 19.47 7.01
C LEU A 65 -26.05 19.88 6.68
N SER A 66 -26.70 20.54 7.63
CA SER A 66 -28.00 21.17 7.41
C SER A 66 -27.82 22.25 6.34
N GLY A 67 -28.54 22.12 5.22
CA GLY A 67 -28.49 23.07 4.10
C GLY A 67 -28.92 24.51 4.45
N THR A 68 -29.27 24.76 5.71
CA THR A 68 -29.57 26.09 6.25
C THR A 68 -28.42 27.08 6.12
N ILE A 69 -27.17 26.62 5.99
CA ILE A 69 -26.03 27.50 5.71
C ILE A 69 -26.16 28.19 4.33
N PHE A 70 -26.83 27.55 3.37
CA PHE A 70 -27.06 28.09 2.03
C PHE A 70 -28.22 29.09 1.99
N SER A 71 -29.04 29.12 3.06
CA SER A 71 -30.13 30.09 3.25
C SER A 71 -29.69 31.34 4.03
N ASP A 72 -28.47 31.35 4.55
CA ASP A 72 -27.92 32.52 5.26
C ASP A 72 -27.62 33.65 4.26
N PRO A 73 -28.12 34.89 4.49
CA PRO A 73 -27.80 36.04 3.65
C PRO A 73 -26.30 36.30 3.49
N ALA A 74 -25.48 35.92 4.48
CA ALA A 74 -24.03 36.00 4.41
C ALA A 74 -23.44 35.03 3.38
N PHE A 75 -24.03 33.84 3.22
CA PHE A 75 -23.63 32.89 2.17
C PHE A 75 -23.99 33.41 0.77
N GLY A 76 -25.16 34.05 0.62
CA GLY A 76 -25.53 34.73 -0.63
C GLY A 76 -24.66 35.94 -0.97
N ALA A 77 -23.99 36.53 0.02
CA ALA A 77 -23.05 37.64 -0.15
C ALA A 77 -21.62 37.19 -0.52
N LEU A 78 -21.30 35.89 -0.45
CA LEU A 78 -19.99 35.39 -0.87
C LEU A 78 -19.82 35.61 -2.38
N ARG A 79 -18.82 36.40 -2.73
CA ARG A 79 -18.37 36.56 -4.11
C ARG A 79 -17.24 35.58 -4.38
N ASP A 80 -17.36 34.84 -5.47
CA ASP A 80 -16.22 34.10 -6.01
C ASP A 80 -15.16 35.10 -6.50
N PHE A 81 -13.90 34.86 -6.10
CA PHE A 81 -12.74 35.64 -6.51
C PHE A 81 -11.87 34.89 -7.53
N GLY A 82 -12.39 33.81 -8.11
CA GLY A 82 -11.80 33.13 -9.24
C GLY A 82 -11.53 34.10 -10.38
N THR A 83 -10.28 34.20 -10.79
CA THR A 83 -9.91 34.91 -12.03
C THR A 83 -10.17 33.98 -13.20
N GLN A 84 -10.77 34.49 -14.27
CA GLN A 84 -10.93 33.72 -15.50
C GLN A 84 -9.54 33.46 -16.09
N ILE A 85 -9.16 32.19 -16.15
CA ILE A 85 -7.90 31.79 -16.79
C ILE A 85 -8.09 31.96 -18.30
N ILE A 86 -7.41 32.95 -18.87
CA ILE A 86 -7.34 33.11 -20.31
C ILE A 86 -6.49 31.96 -20.84
N PRO A 87 -6.99 31.15 -21.80
CA PRO A 87 -6.19 30.07 -22.37
C PRO A 87 -4.98 30.65 -23.09
N GLU A 88 -3.80 30.27 -22.64
CA GLU A 88 -2.55 30.64 -23.28
C GLU A 88 -2.37 29.83 -24.59
N PRO A 89 -1.80 30.45 -25.64
CA PRO A 89 -1.48 29.72 -26.86
C PRO A 89 -0.49 28.59 -26.56
N VAL A 90 -0.58 27.50 -27.33
CA VAL A 90 0.36 26.38 -27.22
C VAL A 90 1.80 26.89 -27.32
N GLY A 91 2.64 26.49 -26.36
CA GLY A 91 4.03 26.92 -26.27
C GLY A 91 4.88 26.44 -27.45
N ARG A 92 6.17 26.77 -27.41
CA ARG A 92 7.12 26.30 -28.43
C ARG A 92 7.20 24.75 -28.43
N PRO A 93 7.34 24.12 -29.61
CA PRO A 93 7.62 22.68 -29.68
C PRO A 93 8.83 22.32 -28.80
N ASN A 94 8.72 21.19 -28.09
CA ASN A 94 9.76 20.73 -27.18
C ASN A 94 11.07 20.47 -27.96
N PRO A 95 12.16 21.23 -27.72
CA PRO A 95 13.41 21.06 -28.45
C PRO A 95 14.16 19.77 -28.09
N PHE A 96 13.71 19.06 -27.05
CA PHE A 96 14.22 17.77 -26.60
C PHE A 96 13.29 16.60 -26.98
N ALA A 97 12.26 16.83 -27.81
CA ALA A 97 11.39 15.76 -28.27
C ALA A 97 12.23 14.67 -28.98
N PRO A 98 12.07 13.39 -28.61
CA PRO A 98 12.77 12.29 -29.28
C PRO A 98 12.47 12.34 -30.78
N ARG A 99 13.52 12.43 -31.60
CA ARG A 99 13.38 12.43 -33.06
C ARG A 99 12.90 11.06 -33.50
N GLY A 100 11.60 10.92 -33.73
CA GLY A 100 11.02 9.67 -34.27
C GLY A 100 9.55 9.39 -34.00
N VAL A 101 8.82 10.19 -33.19
CA VAL A 101 7.42 9.88 -32.83
C VAL A 101 6.43 11.03 -33.10
N GLY A 102 6.80 12.05 -33.87
CA GLY A 102 6.00 13.29 -33.96
C GLY A 102 5.64 13.87 -35.34
N ASP A 103 6.30 13.51 -36.44
CA ASP A 103 5.98 14.06 -37.77
C ASP A 103 4.93 13.21 -38.51
N SER A 104 3.84 12.90 -37.83
CA SER A 104 2.71 12.20 -38.43
C SER A 104 1.41 12.73 -37.88
N SER A 105 1.16 14.02 -38.09
CA SER A 105 -0.22 14.51 -38.12
C SER A 105 -0.42 15.52 -39.24
N THR A 106 -1.24 15.06 -40.20
CA THR A 106 -2.10 15.85 -41.09
C THR A 106 -1.46 16.45 -42.34
N THR A 107 -1.23 15.57 -43.32
CA THR A 107 -1.50 15.90 -44.72
C THR A 107 -2.98 16.27 -44.87
N ASP A 108 -3.30 17.56 -44.84
CA ASP A 108 -4.55 18.08 -45.41
C ASP A 108 -4.48 17.91 -46.94
N LYS A 109 -4.91 16.74 -47.43
CA LYS A 109 -5.19 16.53 -48.86
C LYS A 109 -6.51 17.21 -49.23
N ASN A 110 -6.52 18.55 -49.28
CA ASN A 110 -7.63 19.24 -49.94
C ASN A 110 -7.23 20.54 -50.64
N THR A 111 -6.11 20.56 -51.38
CA THR A 111 -5.86 21.65 -52.33
C THR A 111 -4.88 21.24 -53.44
N LEU A 112 -5.31 20.45 -54.43
CA LEU A 112 -4.65 20.40 -55.75
C LEU A 112 -5.64 19.89 -56.81
N LEU A 113 -6.40 20.81 -57.41
CA LEU A 113 -6.60 20.83 -58.87
C LEU A 113 -6.53 22.28 -59.34
N PRO A 114 -5.40 22.71 -59.95
CA PRO A 114 -5.44 23.73 -60.97
C PRO A 114 -5.80 23.05 -62.29
N ASP A 115 -6.95 23.36 -62.87
CA ASP A 115 -7.20 23.09 -64.29
C ASP A 115 -7.54 24.41 -65.01
N SER A 116 -6.47 24.99 -65.58
CA SER A 116 -6.34 25.50 -66.97
C SER A 116 -7.62 25.42 -67.84
N THR A 117 -8.07 26.38 -68.66
CA THR A 117 -7.45 27.50 -69.44
C THR A 117 -8.60 28.37 -70.06
N PRO A 118 -8.38 29.34 -70.99
CA PRO A 118 -9.03 30.67 -71.05
C PRO A 118 -10.49 30.73 -71.54
#